data_AF-A0A0A1UWX6-F1
#
_entry.id   AF-A0A0A1UWX6-F1
#
_cell.length_a   1.000
_cell.length_b   1.000
_cell.length_c   1.000
_cell.angle_alpha   90.00
_cell.angle_beta   90.00
_cell.angle_gamma   90.00
#
_symmetry.space_group_name_H-M   'P 1'
#
loop_
_entity.id
_entity.type
_entity.pdbx_description
1 polymer ?
#
loop_
_entity_poly.entity_id
_entity_poly.type
_entity_poly.pdbx_seq_one_letter_code
_entity_poly.pdbx_strand_id
1 'polypeptide(L)'
;MDAHRKVAKGPGTRDLSSVLRPKKAGHLVDDDDADLPPPYTELPELHVLPSYRSACPLKPYRPFPQTMRAHHRLSQLNSITLSGPDKDRLYYVEVHKGFQHVDPLGYRAGVVLRNGPRSRDEVLAAAGEEMQSALRIYAVPMDPDPNSVFFLPPLEFGTNSRAMTMERMRPGVLGNRTRAFTFFVEIEPLRSMRRQKFAWVQNTDGDDCVKLPGFRLVRAMAAEAKGGSECDSSASASASRPADAVYGETVAALTFPHTSLVSREAFTLSMLGSARDGRLGERCEIAIVVTALRIWNFHAKGQLD
;
A
#
# COMPACT_ATOMS: atom_id res chain seq x y z
N MET A 1 24.23 32.13 -58.12
CA MET A 1 24.82 31.05 -57.32
C MET A 1 23.71 30.08 -56.99
N ASP A 2 23.57 29.06 -57.83
CA ASP A 2 22.55 28.01 -57.74
C ASP A 2 22.91 26.98 -56.66
N ALA A 3 21.93 26.61 -55.84
CA ALA A 3 22.05 25.50 -54.90
C ALA A 3 20.90 24.51 -55.13
N HIS A 4 21.30 23.29 -55.51
CA HIS A 4 20.47 22.19 -55.97
C HIS A 4 19.50 21.62 -54.92
N ARG A 5 18.27 21.37 -55.39
CA ARG A 5 17.16 20.65 -54.75
C ARG A 5 17.40 19.13 -54.83
N LYS A 6 17.48 18.44 -53.68
CA LYS A 6 17.44 16.95 -53.60
C LYS A 6 16.02 16.48 -53.27
N VAL A 7 15.49 15.59 -54.11
CA VAL A 7 14.21 14.89 -53.93
C VAL A 7 14.48 13.52 -53.31
N ALA A 8 13.77 13.18 -52.23
CA ALA A 8 13.86 11.90 -51.54
C ALA A 8 12.99 10.83 -52.24
N LYS A 9 13.56 9.63 -52.44
CA LYS A 9 12.90 8.42 -52.94
C LYS A 9 12.07 7.77 -51.83
N GLY A 10 10.82 7.42 -52.12
CA GLY A 10 9.92 6.68 -51.24
C GLY A 10 10.29 5.19 -51.07
N PRO A 11 9.75 4.51 -50.05
CA PRO A 11 10.08 3.13 -49.71
C PRO A 11 9.36 2.12 -50.59
N GLY A 12 10.10 1.14 -51.11
CA GLY A 12 9.59 0.02 -51.90
C GLY A 12 8.83 -1.00 -51.08
N THR A 13 7.67 -1.40 -51.58
CA THR A 13 6.82 -2.51 -51.14
C THR A 13 7.55 -3.85 -51.33
N ARG A 14 7.68 -4.63 -50.25
CA ARG A 14 8.16 -6.02 -50.29
C ARG A 14 6.97 -6.96 -50.31
N ASP A 15 6.86 -7.72 -51.39
CA ASP A 15 5.86 -8.77 -51.61
C ASP A 15 6.29 -10.05 -50.86
N LEU A 16 5.39 -10.60 -50.04
CA LEU A 16 5.60 -11.72 -49.11
C LEU A 16 4.92 -13.02 -49.57
N SER A 17 4.62 -13.16 -50.85
CA SER A 17 3.78 -14.23 -51.39
C SER A 17 4.46 -15.59 -51.66
N SER A 18 5.72 -15.81 -51.25
CA SER A 18 6.49 -16.98 -51.73
C SER A 18 6.79 -18.11 -50.74
N VAL A 19 6.29 -18.11 -49.50
CA VAL A 19 6.74 -19.11 -48.48
C VAL A 19 5.73 -20.22 -48.16
N LEU A 20 4.55 -20.26 -48.79
CA LEU A 20 3.58 -21.33 -48.54
C LEU A 20 3.38 -22.23 -49.76
N ARG A 21 4.20 -23.29 -49.87
CA ARG A 21 3.85 -24.48 -50.66
C ARG A 21 3.95 -25.73 -49.78
N PRO A 22 2.86 -26.50 -49.60
CA PRO A 22 2.90 -27.76 -48.88
C PRO A 22 3.46 -28.86 -49.80
N LYS A 23 4.46 -29.61 -49.31
CA LYS A 23 5.04 -30.76 -50.01
C LYS A 23 4.21 -32.00 -49.67
N LYS A 24 3.67 -32.65 -50.71
CA LYS A 24 2.77 -33.81 -50.63
C LYS A 24 3.56 -35.10 -50.33
N ALA A 25 2.89 -35.99 -49.61
CA ALA A 25 3.38 -37.21 -48.96
C ALA A 25 4.01 -38.27 -49.88
N GLY A 26 5.06 -38.91 -49.36
CA GLY A 26 5.55 -40.22 -49.77
C GLY A 26 5.62 -41.12 -48.52
N HIS A 27 5.00 -42.28 -48.64
CA HIS A 27 4.77 -43.29 -47.61
C HIS A 27 5.96 -44.25 -47.54
N LEU A 28 6.57 -44.39 -46.36
CA LEU A 28 7.34 -45.57 -45.95
C LEU A 28 7.11 -45.77 -44.44
N VAL A 29 6.85 -47.02 -44.09
CA VAL A 29 6.65 -47.53 -42.74
C VAL A 29 8.03 -47.84 -42.20
N ASP A 30 8.40 -47.25 -41.07
CA ASP A 30 9.47 -47.74 -40.21
C ASP A 30 9.04 -47.53 -38.75
N ASP A 31 9.18 -48.60 -37.99
CA ASP A 31 9.03 -48.68 -36.54
C ASP A 31 10.04 -47.73 -35.87
N ASP A 32 9.56 -46.69 -35.20
CA ASP A 32 10.34 -45.93 -34.21
C ASP A 32 9.40 -45.43 -33.10
N ASP A 33 9.09 -46.32 -32.18
CA ASP A 33 8.43 -46.06 -30.90
C ASP A 33 9.43 -45.40 -29.91
N ALA A 34 10.18 -44.39 -30.38
CA ALA A 34 11.40 -43.92 -29.71
C ALA A 34 11.58 -42.39 -29.66
N ASP A 35 10.52 -41.59 -29.81
CA ASP A 35 10.61 -40.12 -29.75
C ASP A 35 9.51 -39.46 -28.89
N LEU A 36 9.09 -40.14 -27.82
CA LEU A 36 8.39 -39.42 -26.75
C LEU A 36 9.41 -38.50 -26.05
N PRO A 37 9.11 -37.20 -25.89
CA PRO A 37 9.96 -36.33 -25.09
C PRO A 37 10.12 -36.95 -23.71
N PRO A 38 11.31 -36.88 -23.08
CA PRO A 38 11.51 -37.48 -21.77
C PRO A 38 10.41 -37.00 -20.83
N PRO A 39 9.85 -37.88 -19.98
CA PRO A 39 8.83 -37.50 -19.02
C PRO A 39 9.36 -36.29 -18.27
N TYR A 40 8.60 -35.20 -18.23
CA TYR A 40 8.98 -33.96 -17.56
C TYR A 40 9.46 -34.32 -16.14
N THR A 41 10.77 -34.38 -15.96
CA THR A 41 11.37 -34.50 -14.64
C THR A 41 10.90 -33.27 -13.90
N GLU A 42 10.20 -33.48 -12.78
CA GLU A 42 9.78 -32.41 -11.89
C GLU A 42 10.97 -31.46 -11.71
N LEU A 43 10.82 -30.23 -12.20
CA LEU A 43 11.85 -29.21 -12.06
C LEU A 43 12.24 -29.19 -10.58
N PRO A 44 13.53 -29.34 -10.23
CA PRO A 44 13.94 -29.24 -8.84
C PRO A 44 13.39 -27.93 -8.30
N GLU A 45 12.69 -28.00 -7.15
CA GLU A 45 12.09 -26.86 -6.47
C GLU A 45 12.96 -25.64 -6.71
N LEU A 46 12.46 -24.71 -7.52
CA LEU A 46 13.13 -23.44 -7.78
C LEU A 46 13.40 -22.83 -6.42
N HIS A 47 14.62 -23.00 -5.92
CA HIS A 47 15.11 -22.33 -4.74
C HIS A 47 14.97 -20.84 -5.05
N VAL A 48 13.88 -20.25 -4.55
CA VAL A 48 13.53 -18.86 -4.75
C VAL A 48 14.73 -18.05 -4.32
N LEU A 49 15.41 -17.45 -5.30
CA LEU A 49 16.55 -16.59 -5.05
C LEU A 49 16.14 -15.54 -4.01
N PRO A 50 16.97 -15.24 -2.99
CA PRO A 50 16.63 -14.29 -1.93
C PRO A 50 16.33 -12.85 -2.39
N SER A 51 16.43 -12.57 -3.69
CA SER A 51 16.26 -11.24 -4.28
C SER A 51 14.83 -10.87 -4.65
N TYR A 52 13.89 -11.82 -4.75
CA TYR A 52 12.50 -11.53 -5.13
C TYR A 52 11.62 -11.02 -3.98
N ARG A 53 12.15 -10.97 -2.75
CA ARG A 53 11.38 -10.55 -1.56
C ARG A 53 11.30 -9.03 -1.33
N SER A 54 11.94 -8.23 -2.17
CA SER A 54 12.08 -6.80 -1.88
C SER A 54 11.80 -5.97 -3.12
N ALA A 55 10.52 -5.74 -3.43
CA ALA A 55 10.06 -4.77 -4.42
C ALA A 55 10.26 -3.30 -3.96
N CYS A 56 10.91 -3.07 -2.82
CA CYS A 56 11.25 -1.72 -2.37
C CYS A 56 12.63 -1.32 -2.93
N PRO A 57 12.71 -0.35 -3.85
CA PRO A 57 14.00 0.08 -4.42
C PRO A 57 14.86 0.86 -3.43
N LEU A 58 14.34 1.22 -2.26
CA LEU A 58 15.10 1.86 -1.18
C LEU A 58 15.91 0.80 -0.44
N LYS A 59 17.20 0.64 -0.77
CA LYS A 59 18.14 -0.19 -0.01
C LYS A 59 19.24 0.66 0.64
N PRO A 60 19.54 0.44 1.93
CA PRO A 60 18.97 -0.59 2.80
C PRO A 60 17.65 -0.15 3.48
N TYR A 61 16.53 -0.79 3.14
CA TYR A 61 15.28 -0.70 3.91
C TYR A 61 15.40 -1.53 5.19
N ARG A 62 14.97 -0.95 6.32
CA ARG A 62 14.84 -1.68 7.58
C ARG A 62 13.39 -2.15 7.72
N PRO A 63 13.11 -3.46 7.89
CA PRO A 63 11.76 -3.94 8.16
C PRO A 63 11.20 -3.40 9.48
N PHE A 64 9.89 -3.18 9.54
CA PHE A 64 9.24 -2.74 10.76
C PHE A 64 9.15 -3.89 11.78
N PRO A 65 9.37 -3.62 13.08
CA PRO A 65 9.09 -4.62 14.10
C PRO A 65 7.58 -4.84 14.24
N GLN A 66 7.20 -5.97 14.83
CA GLN A 66 5.78 -6.30 15.05
C GLN A 66 5.03 -5.22 15.83
N THR A 67 5.65 -4.62 16.84
CA THR A 67 5.06 -3.54 17.61
C THR A 67 5.99 -2.34 17.63
N MET A 68 5.43 -1.18 17.32
CA MET A 68 6.11 0.11 17.34
C MET A 68 5.40 1.07 18.28
N ARG A 69 6.20 1.86 18.99
CA ARG A 69 5.69 2.94 19.84
C ARG A 69 6.21 4.27 19.36
N ALA A 70 5.31 5.21 19.16
CA ALA A 70 5.65 6.57 18.78
C ALA A 70 5.85 7.42 20.04
N HIS A 71 6.91 8.23 20.06
CA HIS A 71 7.19 9.13 21.17
C HIS A 71 7.43 10.55 20.69
N HIS A 72 6.84 11.52 21.39
CA HIS A 72 7.11 12.94 21.20
C HIS A 72 8.52 13.31 21.70
N ARG A 73 9.17 14.22 20.97
CA ARG A 73 10.42 14.85 21.40
C ARG A 73 10.14 16.27 21.88
N LEU A 74 10.39 16.53 23.17
CA LEU A 74 10.22 17.87 23.77
C LEU A 74 10.99 18.96 23.03
N SER A 75 12.19 18.64 22.50
CA SER A 75 13.03 19.59 21.77
C SER A 75 12.62 19.79 20.30
N GLN A 76 11.69 18.98 19.78
CA GLN A 76 11.31 18.98 18.37
C GLN A 76 9.80 18.78 18.23
N LEU A 77 9.05 19.85 18.52
CA LEU A 77 7.57 19.86 18.57
C LEU A 77 6.90 19.37 17.28
N ASN A 78 7.58 19.46 16.13
CA ASN A 78 7.09 18.98 14.83
C ASN A 78 7.63 17.59 14.46
N SER A 79 7.99 16.76 15.44
CA SER A 79 8.49 15.41 15.14
C SER A 79 8.17 14.39 16.23
N ILE A 80 8.10 13.13 15.80
CA ILE A 80 8.02 11.97 16.68
C ILE A 80 9.07 10.94 16.26
N THR A 81 9.37 10.00 17.14
CA THR A 81 10.24 8.85 16.83
C THR A 81 9.46 7.57 17.00
N LEU A 82 9.56 6.69 16.00
CA LEU A 82 9.08 5.32 16.11
C LEU A 82 10.18 4.45 16.70
N SER A 83 9.85 3.80 17.82
CA SER A 83 10.73 2.92 18.55
C SER A 83 10.22 1.49 18.54
N GLY A 84 11.14 0.53 18.53
CA GLY A 84 10.83 -0.89 18.70
C GLY A 84 10.55 -1.28 20.16
N PRO A 85 10.31 -2.56 20.44
CA PRO A 85 10.09 -3.09 21.79
C PRO A 85 11.24 -2.77 22.75
N ASP A 86 12.48 -2.83 22.25
CA ASP A 86 13.71 -2.56 23.01
C ASP A 86 13.99 -1.06 23.21
N LYS A 87 13.03 -0.18 22.88
CA LYS A 87 13.12 1.29 22.93
C LYS A 87 14.15 1.92 22.00
N ASP A 88 14.80 1.11 21.16
CA ASP A 88 15.66 1.59 20.09
C ASP A 88 14.90 2.51 19.14
N ARG A 89 15.53 3.62 18.77
CA ARG A 89 14.97 4.57 17.81
C ARG A 89 15.17 4.00 16.41
N LEU A 90 14.08 3.69 15.73
CA LEU A 90 14.13 3.03 14.42
C LEU A 90 13.88 4.01 13.28
N TYR A 91 12.82 4.81 13.41
CA TYR A 91 12.41 5.74 12.35
C TYR A 91 12.10 7.12 12.91
N TYR A 92 12.42 8.13 12.11
CA TYR A 92 12.11 9.53 12.38
C TYR A 92 10.88 9.94 11.58
N VAL A 93 9.99 10.69 12.21
CA VAL A 93 8.79 11.21 11.57
C VAL A 93 8.74 12.72 11.75
N GLU A 94 8.59 13.43 10.64
CA GLU A 94 8.46 14.89 10.58
C GLU A 94 7.01 15.26 10.31
N VAL A 95 6.47 16.20 11.08
CA VAL A 95 5.17 16.82 10.84
C VAL A 95 5.38 18.08 10.01
N HIS A 96 4.80 18.09 8.82
CA HIS A 96 4.90 19.20 7.89
C HIS A 96 3.60 20.02 7.86
N LYS A 97 3.72 21.35 7.97
CA LYS A 97 2.56 22.26 8.04
C LYS A 97 2.05 22.73 6.68
N GLY A 98 2.76 22.45 5.58
CA GLY A 98 2.36 22.85 4.23
C GLY A 98 2.88 24.22 3.76
N PHE A 99 3.68 24.92 4.57
CA PHE A 99 4.24 26.24 4.21
C PHE A 99 5.48 26.20 3.32
N GLN A 100 6.18 25.07 3.29
CA GLN A 100 7.39 24.88 2.50
C GLN A 100 7.20 23.71 1.54
N HIS A 101 7.99 23.67 0.47
CA HIS A 101 7.97 22.52 -0.43
C HIS A 101 8.83 21.40 0.17
N VAL A 102 8.23 20.25 0.44
CA VAL A 102 8.95 19.07 0.95
C VAL A 102 8.58 17.85 0.11
N ASP A 103 9.54 17.25 -0.57
CA ASP A 103 9.29 16.02 -1.33
C ASP A 103 8.97 14.84 -0.41
N PRO A 104 8.02 13.95 -0.77
CA PRO A 104 7.13 14.00 -1.94
C PRO A 104 5.82 14.78 -1.71
N LEU A 105 5.64 15.41 -0.54
CA LEU A 105 4.43 16.14 -0.15
C LEU A 105 4.20 17.44 -0.95
N GLY A 106 5.24 18.04 -1.53
CA GLY A 106 5.17 19.41 -2.03
C GLY A 106 4.72 20.37 -0.92
N TYR A 107 3.69 21.17 -1.18
CA TYR A 107 3.08 22.11 -0.20
C TYR A 107 1.94 21.50 0.62
N ARG A 108 1.87 20.16 0.76
CA ARG A 108 0.82 19.49 1.54
C ARG A 108 1.18 19.49 3.02
N ALA A 109 0.23 19.86 3.87
CA ALA A 109 0.33 19.56 5.29
C ALA A 109 0.20 18.05 5.51
N GLY A 110 1.07 17.47 6.32
CA GLY A 110 1.20 16.02 6.42
C GLY A 110 2.32 15.56 7.33
N VAL A 111 2.76 14.32 7.09
CA VAL A 111 3.82 13.64 7.81
C VAL A 111 4.78 13.00 6.81
N VAL A 112 6.07 13.01 7.14
CA VAL A 112 7.14 12.35 6.37
C VAL A 112 7.81 11.32 7.25
N LEU A 113 7.84 10.07 6.81
CA LEU A 113 8.53 8.96 7.45
C LEU A 113 9.92 8.79 6.83
N ARG A 114 10.96 8.81 7.66
CA ARG A 114 12.35 8.59 7.25
C ARG A 114 12.77 7.14 7.44
N ASN A 115 13.59 6.60 6.54
CA ASN A 115 14.19 5.28 6.63
C ASN A 115 15.37 5.25 7.63
N GLY A 116 15.13 5.69 8.86
CA GLY A 116 16.14 5.76 9.91
C GLY A 116 15.79 6.76 11.02
N PRO A 117 16.57 6.79 12.11
CA PRO A 117 16.23 7.54 13.33
C PRO A 117 16.52 9.05 13.26
N ARG A 118 17.04 9.58 12.14
CA ARG A 118 17.47 10.97 11.97
C ARG A 118 16.67 11.66 10.85
N SER A 119 16.54 12.98 10.94
CA SER A 119 15.89 13.83 9.92
C SER A 119 16.57 13.81 8.56
N ARG A 120 17.89 13.54 8.55
CA ARG A 120 18.70 13.47 7.33
C ARG A 120 18.61 12.13 6.59
N ASP A 121 17.97 11.14 7.20
CA ASP A 121 17.82 9.83 6.56
C ASP A 121 16.83 9.95 5.38
N GLU A 122 16.89 9.02 4.43
CA GLU A 122 16.08 9.10 3.21
C GLU A 122 14.59 9.02 3.51
N VAL A 123 13.76 9.65 2.67
CA VAL A 123 12.31 9.54 2.82
C VAL A 123 11.88 8.13 2.43
N LEU A 124 11.23 7.44 3.35
CA LEU A 124 10.65 6.12 3.14
C LEU A 124 9.23 6.21 2.59
N ALA A 125 8.42 7.08 3.17
CA ALA A 125 7.03 7.32 2.78
C ALA A 125 6.55 8.66 3.32
N ALA A 126 5.43 9.15 2.81
CA ALA A 126 4.78 10.34 3.36
C ALA A 126 3.26 10.24 3.26
N ALA A 127 2.53 10.99 4.07
CA ALA A 127 1.08 11.12 3.95
C ALA A 127 0.60 12.53 4.31
N GLY A 128 -0.36 13.07 3.57
CA GLY A 128 -0.81 14.44 3.71
C GLY A 128 -2.21 14.69 3.17
N GLU A 129 -2.63 15.94 3.16
CA GLU A 129 -3.89 16.40 2.57
C GLU A 129 -3.91 16.17 1.05
N GLU A 130 -5.07 15.83 0.47
CA GLU A 130 -5.23 15.68 -0.99
C GLU A 130 -5.23 17.03 -1.71
N MET A 131 -5.56 18.12 -1.03
CA MET A 131 -5.32 19.48 -1.52
C MET A 131 -3.98 20.05 -1.04
N GLN A 132 -3.27 20.80 -1.89
CA GLN A 132 -2.05 21.49 -1.48
C GLN A 132 -2.40 22.74 -0.67
N SER A 133 -1.69 22.99 0.43
CA SER A 133 -2.00 24.10 1.33
C SER A 133 -1.75 25.46 0.68
N ALA A 134 -0.82 25.58 -0.27
CA ALA A 134 -0.60 26.80 -1.06
C ALA A 134 -1.84 27.23 -1.88
N LEU A 135 -2.70 26.28 -2.27
CA LEU A 135 -3.95 26.58 -2.97
C LEU A 135 -5.02 27.14 -2.02
N ARG A 136 -4.86 26.97 -0.69
CA ARG A 136 -5.80 27.54 0.31
C ARG A 136 -5.68 29.07 0.46
N ILE A 137 -4.61 29.68 -0.05
CA ILE A 137 -4.48 31.16 -0.05
C ILE A 137 -5.56 31.81 -0.93
N TYR A 138 -6.05 31.09 -1.94
CA TYR A 138 -7.04 31.58 -2.90
C TYR A 138 -8.44 30.97 -2.72
N ALA A 139 -8.57 29.92 -1.92
CA ALA A 139 -9.84 29.30 -1.58
C ALA A 139 -9.80 28.90 -0.11
N VAL A 140 -10.68 29.46 0.71
CA VAL A 140 -10.77 29.12 2.14
C VAL A 140 -11.89 28.10 2.33
N PRO A 141 -11.64 26.78 2.22
CA PRO A 141 -12.38 25.86 3.06
C PRO A 141 -11.97 26.15 4.50
N MET A 142 -12.92 26.60 5.32
CA MET A 142 -12.77 26.74 6.77
C MET A 142 -12.46 25.38 7.42
N ASP A 143 -12.82 24.28 6.75
CA ASP A 143 -12.68 22.93 7.27
C ASP A 143 -11.38 22.24 6.82
N PRO A 144 -10.82 21.35 7.65
CA PRO A 144 -9.69 20.49 7.26
C PRO A 144 -10.11 19.52 6.16
N ASP A 145 -9.22 19.27 5.18
CA ASP A 145 -9.50 18.30 4.11
C ASP A 145 -9.44 16.89 4.71
N PRO A 146 -10.57 16.17 4.78
CA PRO A 146 -10.58 14.83 5.35
C PRO A 146 -10.01 13.81 4.34
N ASN A 147 -9.91 14.17 3.06
CA ASN A 147 -9.25 13.35 2.06
C ASN A 147 -7.74 13.41 2.25
N SER A 148 -7.11 12.24 2.14
CA SER A 148 -5.69 12.11 2.32
C SER A 148 -5.05 11.42 1.12
N VAL A 149 -3.81 11.78 0.86
CA VAL A 149 -2.91 11.05 -0.04
C VAL A 149 -1.75 10.49 0.76
N PHE A 150 -1.18 9.40 0.29
CA PHE A 150 0.07 8.86 0.81
C PHE A 150 0.99 8.45 -0.32
N PHE A 151 2.28 8.45 -0.06
CA PHE A 151 3.34 8.28 -1.03
C PHE A 151 4.16 7.07 -0.62
N LEU A 152 4.30 6.13 -1.54
CA LEU A 152 5.01 4.87 -1.34
C LEU A 152 6.19 4.74 -2.31
N PRO A 153 7.26 4.02 -1.92
CA PRO A 153 8.34 3.66 -2.83
C PRO A 153 7.81 2.90 -4.04
N PRO A 154 8.29 3.18 -5.26
CA PRO A 154 7.70 2.64 -6.48
C PRO A 154 7.89 1.12 -6.56
N LEU A 155 6.97 0.46 -7.28
CA LEU A 155 6.95 -1.00 -7.44
C LEU A 155 8.06 -1.51 -8.38
N GLU A 156 8.48 -0.69 -9.33
CA GLU A 156 9.39 -1.09 -10.39
C GLU A 156 10.85 -0.85 -9.98
N PHE A 157 11.65 -1.92 -10.03
CA PHE A 157 13.10 -1.84 -9.87
C PHE A 157 13.73 -0.96 -10.95
N GLY A 158 14.70 -0.13 -10.55
CA GLY A 158 15.43 0.74 -11.48
C GLY A 158 14.75 2.08 -11.77
N THR A 159 13.58 2.33 -11.19
CA THR A 159 13.05 3.70 -11.09
C THR A 159 13.89 4.51 -10.11
N ASN A 160 14.05 5.81 -10.37
CA ASN A 160 14.78 6.71 -9.48
C ASN A 160 14.22 6.58 -8.05
N SER A 161 15.07 6.35 -7.05
CA SER A 161 14.65 6.16 -5.64
C SER A 161 13.80 7.31 -5.06
N ARG A 162 13.81 8.47 -5.72
CA ARG A 162 12.99 9.65 -5.39
C ARG A 162 11.58 9.62 -6.00
N ALA A 163 11.34 8.81 -7.02
CA ALA A 163 10.05 8.70 -7.66
C ALA A 163 9.08 7.94 -6.74
N MET A 164 8.11 8.61 -6.15
CA MET A 164 7.14 8.00 -5.25
C MET A 164 5.79 7.79 -5.93
N THR A 165 5.12 6.67 -5.65
CA THR A 165 3.74 6.42 -6.09
C THR A 165 2.75 7.10 -5.14
N MET A 166 1.87 7.95 -5.67
CA MET A 166 0.79 8.56 -4.89
C MET A 166 -0.44 7.66 -4.86
N GLU A 167 -0.89 7.36 -3.64
CA GLU A 167 -2.11 6.62 -3.33
C GLU A 167 -3.09 7.50 -2.56
N ARG A 168 -4.35 7.09 -2.53
CA ARG A 168 -5.44 7.84 -1.87
C ARG A 168 -6.01 7.07 -0.69
N MET A 169 -6.26 7.79 0.40
CA MET A 169 -6.99 7.32 1.56
C MET A 169 -8.24 8.18 1.75
N ARG A 170 -9.40 7.54 1.65
CA ARG A 170 -10.72 8.18 1.68
C ARG A 170 -11.37 8.02 3.05
N PRO A 171 -11.84 9.11 3.68
CA PRO A 171 -12.65 9.02 4.88
C PRO A 171 -14.03 8.45 4.53
N GLY A 172 -14.65 7.79 5.50
CA GLY A 172 -16.00 7.26 5.39
C GLY A 172 -16.59 7.01 6.77
N VAL A 173 -17.88 6.66 6.80
CA VAL A 173 -18.62 6.34 8.02
C VAL A 173 -19.35 5.03 7.79
N LEU A 174 -19.16 4.07 8.70
CA LEU A 174 -19.89 2.80 8.69
C LEU A 174 -21.28 2.96 9.31
N GLY A 175 -22.19 2.01 9.07
CA GLY A 175 -23.59 2.09 9.51
C GLY A 175 -23.82 2.40 11.00
N ASN A 176 -22.92 2.00 11.90
CA ASN A 176 -22.97 2.35 13.32
C ASN A 176 -22.29 3.69 13.67
N ARG A 177 -22.15 4.59 12.69
CA ARG A 177 -21.40 5.85 12.77
C ARG A 177 -19.90 5.69 13.08
N THR A 178 -19.36 4.48 12.93
CA THR A 178 -17.92 4.25 13.12
C THR A 178 -17.14 4.92 12.00
N ARG A 179 -16.17 5.76 12.37
CA ARG A 179 -15.30 6.40 11.40
C ARG A 179 -14.40 5.36 10.73
N ALA A 180 -14.28 5.48 9.41
CA ALA A 180 -13.41 4.63 8.62
C ALA A 180 -12.51 5.40 7.66
N PHE A 181 -11.35 4.82 7.35
CA PHE A 181 -10.41 5.34 6.37
C PHE A 181 -10.01 4.23 5.41
N THR A 182 -10.48 4.31 4.18
CA THR A 182 -10.30 3.26 3.18
C THR A 182 -9.19 3.61 2.20
N PHE A 183 -8.34 2.66 1.87
CA PHE A 183 -7.33 2.80 0.83
C PHE A 183 -7.10 1.46 0.10
N PHE A 184 -6.36 1.52 -1.00
CA PHE A 184 -5.98 0.37 -1.79
C PHE A 184 -4.46 0.33 -1.93
N VAL A 185 -3.86 -0.85 -1.79
CA VAL A 185 -2.42 -1.03 -2.02
C VAL A 185 -2.16 -2.40 -2.64
N GLU A 186 -1.10 -2.48 -3.42
CA GLU A 186 -0.58 -3.73 -3.96
C GLU A 186 -0.02 -4.59 -2.84
N ILE A 187 -0.47 -5.84 -2.81
CA ILE A 187 0.10 -6.89 -1.99
C ILE A 187 0.93 -7.77 -2.92
N GLU A 188 2.11 -8.17 -2.45
CA GLU A 188 3.01 -9.08 -3.16
C GLU A 188 2.88 -10.50 -2.58
N PRO A 189 1.87 -11.30 -2.98
CA PRO A 189 1.90 -12.73 -2.72
C PRO A 189 2.87 -13.40 -3.69
N LEU A 190 3.38 -14.57 -3.29
CA LEU A 190 4.39 -15.39 -3.99
C LEU A 190 4.19 -15.60 -5.51
N ARG A 191 2.99 -15.35 -6.08
CA ARG A 191 2.64 -15.69 -7.47
C ARG A 191 2.18 -14.52 -8.35
N SER A 192 1.63 -13.45 -7.80
CA SER A 192 1.12 -12.32 -8.60
C SER A 192 0.75 -11.11 -7.74
N MET A 193 1.25 -9.92 -8.06
CA MET A 193 0.82 -8.69 -7.38
C MET A 193 -0.69 -8.49 -7.51
N ARG A 194 -1.38 -8.28 -6.38
CA ARG A 194 -2.81 -8.01 -6.35
C ARG A 194 -3.10 -6.78 -5.51
N ARG A 195 -3.79 -5.81 -6.10
CA ARG A 195 -4.30 -4.64 -5.37
C ARG A 195 -5.47 -5.03 -4.47
N GLN A 196 -5.41 -4.66 -3.21
CA GLN A 196 -6.41 -5.03 -2.21
C GLN A 196 -6.87 -3.82 -1.39
N LYS A 197 -8.09 -3.93 -0.88
CA LYS A 197 -8.77 -2.87 -0.12
C LYS A 197 -8.50 -3.07 1.37
N PHE A 198 -8.14 -1.98 2.04
CA PHE A 198 -7.94 -1.92 3.47
C PHE A 198 -8.78 -0.79 4.09
N ALA A 199 -9.17 -0.97 5.35
CA ALA A 199 -9.91 0.03 6.10
C ALA A 199 -9.37 0.21 7.52
N TRP A 200 -8.86 1.41 7.78
CA TRP A 200 -9.12 2.20 8.98
C TRP A 200 -10.51 1.96 9.57
N VAL A 201 -10.70 1.28 10.70
CA VAL A 201 -12.01 1.25 11.39
C VAL A 201 -11.81 1.63 12.86
N GLN A 202 -12.49 2.68 13.31
CA GLN A 202 -12.42 3.14 14.69
C GLN A 202 -12.96 2.07 15.66
N ASN A 203 -12.30 1.89 16.80
CA ASN A 203 -12.79 1.03 17.87
C ASN A 203 -13.98 1.73 18.55
N THR A 204 -15.14 1.09 18.59
CA THR A 204 -16.32 1.59 19.32
C THR A 204 -16.39 0.96 20.70
N ASP A 205 -16.85 1.73 21.69
CA ASP A 205 -17.17 1.22 23.02
C ASP A 205 -18.20 0.10 22.91
N GLY A 206 -17.80 -1.12 23.27
CA GLY A 206 -18.59 -2.34 23.13
C GLY A 206 -17.80 -3.54 22.58
N ASP A 207 -16.60 -3.34 22.04
CA ASP A 207 -15.67 -4.43 21.70
C ASP A 207 -14.79 -4.71 22.94
N ASP A 208 -15.17 -5.71 23.75
CA ASP A 208 -14.64 -6.04 25.09
C ASP A 208 -13.10 -6.24 25.18
N CYS A 209 -12.38 -6.19 24.06
CA CYS A 209 -10.95 -6.47 23.99
C CYS A 209 -10.02 -5.24 24.04
N VAL A 210 -10.48 -3.99 23.85
CA VAL A 210 -9.56 -2.82 23.85
C VAL A 210 -10.19 -1.58 24.51
N LYS A 211 -9.81 -1.31 25.77
CA LYS A 211 -10.24 -0.12 26.54
C LYS A 211 -9.62 1.21 26.10
N LEU A 212 -8.79 1.22 25.05
CA LEU A 212 -8.04 2.39 24.59
C LEU A 212 -8.65 2.91 23.29
N PRO A 213 -8.83 4.24 23.13
CA PRO A 213 -9.28 4.82 21.87
C PRO A 213 -8.28 4.47 20.76
N GLY A 214 -8.78 4.09 19.60
CA GLY A 214 -7.92 3.57 18.54
C GLY A 214 -8.66 3.16 17.28
N PHE A 215 -7.89 2.58 16.37
CA PHE A 215 -8.35 2.04 15.09
C PHE A 215 -7.78 0.65 14.89
N ARG A 216 -8.56 -0.23 14.27
CA ARG A 216 -8.07 -1.49 13.71
C ARG A 216 -8.04 -1.40 12.19
N LEU A 217 -7.01 -1.98 11.59
CA LEU A 217 -6.89 -2.08 10.14
C LEU A 217 -7.46 -3.42 9.70
N VAL A 218 -8.53 -3.37 8.92
CA VAL A 218 -9.18 -4.56 8.36
C VAL A 218 -8.82 -4.69 6.89
N ARG A 219 -8.36 -5.88 6.50
CA ARG A 219 -8.15 -6.27 5.11
C ARG A 219 -9.46 -6.79 4.53
N ALA A 220 -10.10 -6.02 3.67
CA ALA A 220 -11.40 -6.40 3.11
C ALA A 220 -11.23 -7.60 2.17
N MET A 221 -11.91 -8.70 2.48
CA MET A 221 -11.96 -9.86 1.60
C MET A 221 -13.22 -9.75 0.75
N ALA A 222 -13.10 -9.99 -0.56
CA ALA A 222 -14.29 -10.13 -1.39
C ALA A 222 -15.10 -11.29 -0.83
N ALA A 223 -16.38 -11.06 -0.49
CA ALA A 223 -17.29 -12.15 -0.28
C ALA A 223 -17.33 -12.91 -1.61
N GLU A 224 -16.89 -14.18 -1.61
CA GLU A 224 -17.11 -15.03 -2.76
C GLU A 224 -18.62 -15.10 -2.97
N ALA A 225 -19.10 -14.39 -3.99
CA ALA A 225 -20.44 -14.58 -4.48
C ALA A 225 -20.48 -16.01 -5.01
N LYS A 226 -20.94 -16.94 -4.17
CA LYS A 226 -21.31 -18.28 -4.61
C LYS A 226 -22.37 -18.11 -5.69
N GLY A 227 -21.95 -18.25 -6.93
CA GLY A 227 -22.86 -18.39 -8.06
C GLY A 227 -23.65 -19.69 -7.94
N GLY A 228 -24.94 -19.59 -8.27
CA GLY A 228 -25.75 -20.66 -8.84
C GLY A 228 -26.12 -21.83 -7.94
N SER A 229 -27.34 -21.79 -7.38
CA SER A 229 -28.24 -22.94 -7.47
C SER A 229 -29.67 -22.46 -7.20
N GLU A 230 -30.50 -22.46 -8.24
CA GLU A 230 -31.95 -22.48 -8.07
C GLU A 230 -32.32 -23.78 -7.37
N CYS A 231 -32.89 -23.68 -6.17
CA CYS A 231 -33.85 -24.65 -5.66
C CYS A 231 -34.67 -23.99 -4.56
N ASP A 232 -35.98 -24.06 -4.77
CA ASP A 232 -37.04 -23.44 -4.00
C ASP A 232 -37.09 -23.85 -2.52
N SER A 233 -37.71 -22.95 -1.76
CA SER A 233 -38.48 -23.16 -0.52
C SER A 233 -37.76 -23.15 0.83
N SER A 234 -38.14 -22.12 1.59
CA SER A 234 -38.31 -22.08 3.05
C SER A 234 -37.06 -22.16 3.96
N ALA A 235 -36.43 -21.01 4.16
CA ALA A 235 -35.93 -20.60 5.47
C ALA A 235 -35.77 -19.07 5.50
N SER A 236 -36.75 -18.39 6.08
CA SER A 236 -36.71 -16.96 6.39
C SER A 236 -35.62 -16.69 7.42
N ALA A 237 -34.41 -16.36 6.96
CA ALA A 237 -33.39 -15.67 7.73
C ALA A 237 -32.42 -14.90 6.80
N SER A 238 -32.95 -14.28 5.74
CA SER A 238 -32.23 -13.22 5.04
C SER A 238 -32.33 -11.95 5.88
N ALA A 239 -31.56 -11.89 6.97
CA ALA A 239 -31.19 -10.60 7.51
C ALA A 239 -30.47 -9.86 6.38
N SER A 240 -31.12 -8.84 5.83
CA SER A 240 -30.53 -7.87 4.92
C SER A 240 -29.30 -7.30 5.60
N ARG A 241 -28.14 -7.91 5.33
CA ARG A 241 -26.87 -7.49 5.90
C ARG A 241 -26.52 -6.13 5.32
N PRO A 242 -26.17 -5.13 6.13
CA PRO A 242 -25.84 -3.81 5.61
C PRO A 242 -24.63 -3.95 4.68
N ALA A 243 -24.76 -3.44 3.46
CA ALA A 243 -23.72 -3.41 2.43
C ALA A 243 -22.42 -2.70 2.87
N ASP A 244 -22.44 -2.08 4.06
CA ASP A 244 -21.36 -1.31 4.65
C ASP A 244 -20.46 -2.10 5.61
N ALA A 245 -20.75 -3.34 5.97
CA ALA A 245 -19.86 -4.05 6.90
C ALA A 245 -18.54 -4.45 6.21
N VAL A 246 -17.41 -3.85 6.64
CA VAL A 246 -16.07 -4.28 6.21
C VAL A 246 -15.74 -5.60 6.89
N TYR A 247 -15.94 -6.71 6.18
CA TYR A 247 -15.55 -8.03 6.62
C TYR A 247 -14.11 -8.33 6.19
N GLY A 248 -13.29 -8.81 7.13
CA GLY A 248 -11.90 -9.06 6.85
C GLY A 248 -11.05 -9.44 8.04
N GLU A 249 -9.84 -9.88 7.76
CA GLU A 249 -8.80 -10.11 8.75
C GLU A 249 -8.31 -8.77 9.32
N THR A 250 -8.16 -8.68 10.64
CA THR A 250 -7.47 -7.55 11.26
C THR A 250 -5.96 -7.74 11.11
N VAL A 251 -5.31 -6.83 10.39
CA VAL A 251 -3.88 -6.89 10.07
C VAL A 251 -3.04 -5.88 10.83
N ALA A 252 -3.66 -4.89 11.48
CA ALA A 252 -2.97 -4.00 12.40
C ALA A 252 -3.91 -3.36 13.42
N ALA A 253 -3.36 -2.87 14.52
CA ALA A 253 -4.07 -2.09 15.54
C ALA A 253 -3.26 -0.84 15.90
N LEU A 254 -3.93 0.31 15.89
CA LEU A 254 -3.42 1.62 16.29
C LEU A 254 -4.15 2.06 17.55
N THR A 255 -3.43 2.27 18.64
CA THR A 255 -4.02 2.67 19.93
C THR A 255 -3.38 3.95 20.43
N PHE A 256 -4.21 4.87 20.92
CA PHE A 256 -3.77 6.10 21.56
C PHE A 256 -3.73 5.91 23.08
N PRO A 257 -2.63 6.30 23.76
CA PRO A 257 -2.57 6.21 25.21
C PRO A 257 -3.60 7.15 25.83
N HIS A 258 -4.10 6.80 27.02
CA HIS A 258 -4.86 7.75 27.81
C HIS A 258 -4.00 8.98 28.09
N THR A 259 -4.60 10.16 27.98
CA THR A 259 -3.96 11.44 28.28
C THR A 259 -3.42 11.43 29.71
N SER A 260 -2.12 11.22 29.85
CA SER A 260 -1.39 11.37 31.09
C SER A 260 -0.35 12.44 30.89
N LEU A 261 -0.29 13.40 31.81
CA LEU A 261 0.66 14.53 31.79
C LEU A 261 2.13 14.08 31.74
N VAL A 262 2.41 12.82 32.09
CA VAL A 262 3.76 12.24 32.16
C VAL A 262 4.11 11.41 30.91
N SER A 263 3.11 10.93 30.17
CA SER A 263 3.37 10.07 29.02
C SER A 263 3.79 10.91 27.81
N ARG A 264 4.94 10.56 27.23
CA ARG A 264 5.40 11.10 25.93
C ARG A 264 5.01 10.21 24.77
N GLU A 265 4.32 9.11 25.04
CA GLU A 265 3.86 8.20 24.01
C GLU A 265 2.74 8.88 23.22
N ALA A 266 2.87 8.87 21.90
CA ALA A 266 1.92 9.46 20.98
C ALA A 266 0.87 8.42 20.56
N PHE A 267 1.33 7.21 20.24
CA PHE A 267 0.51 6.05 19.91
C PHE A 267 1.34 4.77 19.94
N THR A 268 0.66 3.61 19.99
CA THR A 268 1.22 2.29 19.73
C THR A 268 0.59 1.73 18.46
N LEU A 269 1.42 1.18 17.56
CA LEU A 269 1.02 0.47 16.35
C LEU A 269 1.50 -0.98 16.44
N SER A 270 0.58 -1.94 16.28
CA SER A 270 0.90 -3.37 16.28
C SER A 270 0.48 -4.01 14.96
N MET A 271 1.40 -4.73 14.32
CA MET A 271 1.13 -5.61 13.18
C MET A 271 0.48 -6.90 13.69
N LEU A 272 -0.57 -7.34 13.00
CA LEU A 272 -1.40 -8.49 13.33
C LEU A 272 -1.62 -9.35 12.08
N GLY A 273 -2.10 -10.58 12.27
CA GLY A 273 -2.48 -11.48 11.18
C GLY A 273 -1.42 -11.59 10.07
N SER A 274 -1.87 -11.50 8.82
CA SER A 274 -1.01 -11.57 7.65
C SER A 274 0.07 -10.49 7.55
N ALA A 275 -0.09 -9.32 8.20
CA ALA A 275 0.99 -8.32 8.27
C ALA A 275 2.12 -8.79 9.20
N ARG A 276 1.77 -9.35 10.37
CA ARG A 276 2.75 -9.91 11.32
C ARG A 276 3.56 -11.03 10.69
N ASP A 277 2.93 -11.86 9.88
CA ASP A 277 3.57 -13.02 9.27
C ASP A 277 4.38 -12.68 8.01
N GLY A 278 4.50 -11.39 7.64
CA GLY A 278 5.22 -10.92 6.46
C GLY A 278 4.57 -11.33 5.14
N ARG A 279 3.28 -11.69 5.14
CA ARG A 279 2.54 -12.17 3.97
C ARG A 279 2.00 -11.05 3.08
N LEU A 280 2.12 -9.79 3.50
CA LEU A 280 1.62 -8.63 2.76
C LEU A 280 2.67 -7.95 1.87
N GLY A 281 3.95 -8.22 2.11
CA GLY A 281 5.07 -7.57 1.42
C GLY A 281 5.41 -6.17 1.97
N GLU A 282 6.66 -5.76 1.75
CA GLU A 282 7.26 -4.55 2.34
C GLU A 282 6.48 -3.27 2.02
N ARG A 283 6.05 -3.10 0.76
CA ARG A 283 5.30 -1.90 0.32
C ARG A 283 3.96 -1.78 1.04
N CYS A 284 3.27 -2.91 1.28
CA CYS A 284 2.03 -2.91 2.04
C CYS A 284 2.30 -2.56 3.51
N GLU A 285 3.36 -3.11 4.12
CA GLU A 285 3.73 -2.75 5.50
C GLU A 285 4.05 -1.26 5.65
N ILE A 286 4.77 -0.67 4.68
CA ILE A 286 5.01 0.79 4.63
C ILE A 286 3.69 1.56 4.53
N ALA A 287 2.73 1.09 3.71
CA ALA A 287 1.40 1.69 3.61
C ALA A 287 0.63 1.65 4.94
N ILE A 288 0.70 0.55 5.68
CA ILE A 288 0.09 0.42 7.01
C ILE A 288 0.68 1.49 7.94
N VAL A 289 2.00 1.59 8.02
CA VAL A 289 2.67 2.54 8.92
C VAL A 289 2.36 3.98 8.55
N VAL A 290 2.46 4.36 7.28
CA VAL A 290 2.27 5.75 6.85
C VAL A 290 0.82 6.21 6.96
N THR A 291 -0.15 5.31 6.73
CA THR A 291 -1.57 5.63 6.92
C THR A 291 -1.93 5.71 8.41
N ALA A 292 -1.35 4.88 9.27
CA ALA A 292 -1.47 5.03 10.72
C ALA A 292 -0.92 6.37 11.21
N LEU A 293 0.24 6.81 10.69
CA LEU A 293 0.81 8.13 10.97
C LEU A 293 -0.12 9.27 10.53
N ARG A 294 -0.81 9.11 9.40
CA ARG A 294 -1.81 10.09 8.95
C ARG A 294 -2.99 10.17 9.92
N ILE A 295 -3.50 9.03 10.39
CA ILE A 295 -4.59 8.98 11.38
C ILE A 295 -4.13 9.62 12.70
N TRP A 296 -2.93 9.31 13.18
CA TRP A 296 -2.36 9.98 14.34
C TRP A 296 -2.26 11.50 14.14
N ASN A 297 -1.87 11.97 12.96
CA ASN A 297 -1.81 13.41 12.68
C ASN A 297 -3.21 14.06 12.70
N PHE A 298 -4.26 13.35 12.31
CA PHE A 298 -5.64 13.79 12.52
C PHE A 298 -5.99 13.87 14.01
N HIS A 299 -5.64 12.83 14.79
CA HIS A 299 -5.86 12.79 16.24
C HIS A 299 -5.17 13.98 16.94
N ALA A 300 -3.89 14.20 16.64
CA ALA A 300 -3.09 15.27 17.23
C ALA A 300 -3.60 16.69 16.90
N LYS A 301 -4.39 16.83 15.82
CA LYS A 301 -5.03 18.10 15.42
C LYS A 301 -6.47 18.25 15.94
N GLY A 302 -7.00 17.28 16.68
CA GLY A 302 -8.42 17.29 17.11
C GLY A 302 -9.39 17.09 15.94
N GLN A 303 -8.95 16.45 14.85
CA GLN A 303 -9.77 16.23 13.64
C GLN A 303 -10.45 14.86 13.63
N LEU A 304 -10.31 14.09 14.72
CA LEU A 304 -10.95 12.80 14.92
C LEU A 304 -12.16 12.83 15.85
N ASP A 305 -12.41 13.96 16.51
CA ASP A 305 -13.55 14.20 17.38
C ASP A 305 -14.81 14.57 16.58
#